data_AF-A0A3D5QCJ0-F1
#
_entry.id   AF-A0A3D5QCJ0-F1
#
_cell.length_a   1.000
_cell.length_b   1.000
_cell.length_c   1.000
_cell.angle_alpha   90.00
_cell.angle_beta   90.00
_cell.angle_gamma   90.00
#
_symmetry.space_group_name_H-M   'P 1'
#
loop_
_entity.id
_entity.type
_entity.pdbx_description
1 polymer ?
#
loop_
_entity_poly.entity_id
_entity_poly.type
_entity_poly.pdbx_seq_one_letter_code
_entity_poly.pdbx_strand_id
1 'polypeptide(L)' 'MKTIGLLGGMSWESTLSYYKAINEGVKKELGGFHSAKIVL' A
#
# COMPACT_ATOMS: atom_id res chain seq x y z
N MET A 1 -5.98 2.99 11.25
CA MET A 1 -4.66 2.83 10.57
C MET A 1 -3.91 4.15 10.57
N LYS A 2 -2.59 4.11 10.78
CA LYS A 2 -1.70 5.27 10.55
C LYS A 2 -1.44 5.43 9.05
N THR A 3 -1.10 6.64 8.61
CA THR A 3 -0.70 6.90 7.22
C THR A 3 0.75 6.45 7.02
N ILE A 4 1.03 5.74 5.93
CA ILE A 4 2.37 5.29 5.54
C ILE A 4 2.91 6.27 4.49
N GLY A 5 4.13 6.78 4.69
CA GLY A 5 4.90 7.45 3.64
C GLY A 5 5.80 6.43 2.94
N LEU A 6 5.60 6.21 1.63
CA LEU A 6 6.33 5.23 0.84
C LEU A 6 7.22 5.97 -0.17
N LEU A 7 8.51 6.11 0.14
CA LEU A 7 9.46 6.67 -0.83
C LEU A 7 9.75 5.63 -1.93
N GLY A 8 9.15 5.83 -3.10
CA GLY A 8 9.26 4.94 -4.25
C GLY A 8 10.12 5.50 -5.39
N GLY A 9 10.05 4.83 -6.53
CA GLY A 9 10.67 5.29 -7.79
C GLY A 9 12.10 4.82 -8.03
N MET A 10 12.63 3.91 -7.21
CA MET A 10 14.00 3.35 -7.33
C MET A 10 14.00 1.82 -7.53
N SER A 11 13.22 1.23 -8.45
CA SER A 11 12.45 1.81 -9.56
C SER A 11 10.93 1.87 -9.30
N TRP A 12 10.13 2.27 -10.30
CA TRP A 12 8.66 2.33 -10.16
C TRP A 12 8.03 0.93 -10.13
N GLU A 13 8.63 -0.04 -10.82
CA GLU A 13 8.16 -1.44 -10.87
C GLU A 13 8.18 -2.09 -9.49
N SER A 14 9.22 -1.81 -8.68
CA SER A 14 9.31 -2.31 -7.31
C SER A 14 8.29 -1.62 -6.40
N THR A 15 8.08 -0.32 -6.60
CA THR A 15 7.11 0.48 -5.84
C THR A 15 5.68 -0.03 -6.03
N LEU A 16 5.32 -0.41 -7.26
CA LEU A 16 4.02 -1.00 -7.57
C LEU A 16 3.77 -2.28 -6.74
N SER A 17 4.79 -3.12 -6.60
CA SER A 17 4.71 -4.36 -5.80
C SER A 17 4.43 -4.07 -4.33
N TYR A 18 5.10 -3.07 -3.75
CA TYR A 18 4.84 -2.63 -2.37
C TYR A 18 3.42 -2.08 -2.21
N TYR A 19 3.00 -1.18 -3.10
CA TYR A 19 1.65 -0.61 -3.04
C TYR A 19 0.57 -1.70 -3.09
N LYS A 20 0.73 -2.70 -3.97
CA LYS A 20 -0.20 -3.82 -4.09
C LYS A 20 -0.24 -4.66 -2.81
N ALA A 21 0.91 -5.13 -2.34
CA ALA A 21 0.98 -6.01 -1.17
C ALA A 21 0.41 -5.36 0.10
N ILE A 22 0.68 -4.07 0.30
CA ILE A 22 0.16 -3.32 1.45
C ILE A 22 -1.37 -3.21 1.39
N ASN A 23 -1.93 -2.86 0.23
CA ASN A 23 -3.39 -2.77 0.07
C ASN A 23 -4.10 -4.11 0.19
N GLU A 24 -3.52 -5.18 -0.36
CA GLU A 24 -4.05 -6.55 -0.21
C GLU A 24 -4.06 -6.98 1.25
N GLY A 25 -2.99 -6.67 2.00
CA GLY A 25 -2.94 -6.91 3.45
C GLY A 25 -4.03 -6.17 4.21
N VAL A 26 -4.23 -4.88 3.94
CA VAL A 26 -5.29 -4.09 4.59
C VAL A 26 -6.69 -4.61 4.24
N LYS A 27 -6.93 -4.96 2.97
CA LYS A 27 -8.20 -5.54 2.55
C LYS A 27 -8.48 -6.88 3.22
N LYS A 28 -7.44 -7.71 3.41
CA LYS A 28 -7.57 -9.01 4.09
C LYS A 28 -7.94 -8.85 5.56
N GLU A 29 -7.32 -7.91 6.27
CA GLU A 29 -7.55 -7.69 7.71
C GLU A 29 -8.86 -6.96 8.00
N LEU A 30 -9.24 -5.97 7.18
CA LEU A 30 -10.40 -5.10 7.46
C LEU A 30 -11.63 -5.39 6.58
N GLY A 31 -11.47 -6.19 5.53
CA GLY A 31 -12.56 -6.58 4.62
C GLY A 31 -13.18 -5.42 3.83
N GLY A 32 -14.23 -5.75 3.06
CA GLY A 32 -15.01 -4.79 2.29
C GLY A 32 -14.18 -3.98 1.29
N PHE A 33 -14.31 -2.66 1.36
CA PHE A 33 -13.64 -1.69 0.49
C PHE A 33 -12.47 -0.96 1.18
N HIS A 34 -11.92 -1.54 2.26
CA HIS A 34 -10.78 -0.94 2.95
C HIS A 34 -9.50 -1.06 2.14
N SER A 35 -8.74 0.03 2.10
CA SER A 35 -7.43 0.16 1.49
C SER A 35 -6.48 0.89 2.45
N ALA A 36 -5.18 0.78 2.20
CA ALA A 36 -4.17 1.44 3.02
C ALA A 36 -4.12 2.94 2.76
N LYS A 37 -3.95 3.73 3.82
CA LYS A 37 -3.64 5.17 3.71
C LYS A 37 -2.17 5.35 3.38
N ILE A 38 -1.84 5.57 2.11
CA ILE A 38 -0.47 5.72 1.61
C ILE A 38 -0.28 7.11 0.99
N VAL A 39 0.83 7.76 1.32
CA VAL A 39 1.42 8.87 0.56
C VAL A 39 2.66 8.31 -0.12
N LEU A 40 2.73 8.40 -1.45
CA LEU A 40 3.87 7.95 -2.25
C LEU A 40 4.76 9.14 -2.63
#